data_AF-A0A1E4MKX8-F1
#
_entry.id   AF-A0A1E4MKX8-F1
#
_cell.length_a   1.000
_cell.length_b   1.000
_cell.length_c   1.000
_cell.angle_alpha   90.00
_cell.angle_beta   90.00
_cell.angle_gamma   90.00
#
_symmetry.space_group_name_H-M   'P 1'
#
loop_
_entity.id
_entity.type
_entity.pdbx_description
1 polymer ?
#
loop_
_entity_poly.entity_id
_entity_poly.type
_entity_poly.pdbx_seq_one_letter_code
_entity_poly.pdbx_strand_id
1 'polypeptide(L)' 'MDEEDRPRRKGDLASQLAGEVLDTYSRAELDARIALLKQEIERVTAHRERASAHRAAAEALFRSSPPDGTPR' A
#
# COMPACT_ATOMS: atom_id res chain seq x y z
N MET A 1 20.66 9.59 -14.70
CA MET A 1 19.75 8.62 -14.08
C MET A 1 18.42 8.80 -14.78
N ASP A 2 18.15 7.88 -15.68
CA ASP A 2 17.11 7.96 -16.69
C ASP A 2 15.72 7.79 -16.08
N GLU A 3 14.77 8.57 -16.57
CA GLU A 3 13.34 8.55 -16.23
C GLU A 3 12.71 7.13 -16.40
N GLU A 4 13.41 6.24 -17.11
CA GLU A 4 13.05 4.85 -17.42
C GLU A 4 13.15 3.88 -16.23
N ASP A 5 13.82 4.27 -15.14
CA ASP A 5 13.95 3.44 -13.93
C ASP A 5 12.78 3.60 -12.94
N ARG A 6 11.75 4.36 -13.32
CA ARG A 6 10.51 4.42 -12.54
C ARG A 6 9.76 3.10 -12.75
N PRO A 7 9.29 2.43 -11.67
CA PRO A 7 8.42 1.27 -11.83
C PRO A 7 7.25 1.70 -12.71
N ARG A 8 7.17 1.13 -13.92
CA ARG A 8 6.04 1.30 -14.82
C ARG A 8 4.79 1.14 -13.98
N ARG A 9 3.85 2.10 -14.05
CA ARG A 9 2.58 2.03 -13.32
C ARG A 9 1.93 0.71 -13.71
N LYS A 10 2.13 -0.34 -12.90
CA LYS A 10 1.41 -1.61 -12.97
C LYS A 10 -0.04 -1.18 -13.04
N GLY A 11 -0.68 -1.40 -14.19
CA GLY A 11 -1.84 -0.64 -14.66
C GLY A 11 -2.74 -0.22 -13.51
N ASP A 12 -2.98 1.08 -13.37
CA ASP A 12 -3.66 1.66 -12.22
C ASP A 12 -5.07 1.03 -12.09
N LEU A 13 -5.15 -0.04 -11.28
CA LEU A 13 -6.36 -0.84 -11.14
C LEU A 13 -7.46 -0.04 -10.45
N ALA A 14 -7.10 0.92 -9.59
CA ALA A 14 -8.06 1.80 -8.96
C ALA A 14 -8.70 2.74 -9.98
N SER A 15 -7.89 3.32 -10.89
CA SER A 15 -8.42 4.12 -11.99
C SER A 15 -9.27 3.29 -12.98
N GLN A 16 -8.88 2.05 -13.27
CA GLN A 16 -9.70 1.14 -14.09
C GLN A 16 -11.03 0.81 -13.43
N LEU A 17 -11.02 0.48 -12.13
CA LEU A 17 -12.20 0.21 -11.32
C LEU A 17 -13.16 1.40 -11.29
N ALA A 18 -12.62 2.62 -11.18
CA ALA A 18 -13.40 3.86 -11.16
C ALA A 18 -14.04 4.19 -12.52
N GLY A 19 -13.50 3.65 -13.62
CA GLY A 19 -14.03 3.81 -14.96
C GLY A 19 -15.10 2.79 -15.36
N GLU A 20 -15.41 1.80 -14.52
CA GLU A 20 -16.44 0.80 -14.83
C GLU A 20 -17.86 1.38 -14.79
N VAL A 21 -18.68 0.99 -15.77
CA VAL A 21 -20.10 1.37 -15.84
C VAL A 21 -20.89 0.52 -14.85
N LEU A 22 -21.45 1.16 -13.81
CA LEU A 22 -22.18 0.46 -12.74
C LEU A 22 -23.65 0.20 -13.08
N ASP A 23 -24.21 0.87 -14.09
CA ASP A 23 -25.65 0.81 -14.42
C ASP A 23 -26.12 -0.58 -14.86
N THR A 24 -25.20 -1.46 -15.27
CA THR A 24 -25.50 -2.85 -15.67
C THR A 24 -25.59 -3.82 -14.49
N TYR A 25 -25.15 -3.40 -13.31
CA TYR A 25 -25.11 -4.26 -12.12
C TYR A 25 -26.42 -4.18 -11.34
N SER A 26 -26.88 -5.32 -10.85
CA SER A 26 -27.94 -5.39 -9.85
C SER A 26 -27.45 -4.87 -8.49
N ARG A 27 -28.39 -4.52 -7.60
CA ARG A 27 -28.08 -4.10 -6.22
C ARG A 27 -27.24 -5.14 -5.47
N ALA A 28 -27.59 -6.42 -5.61
CA ALA A 28 -26.88 -7.51 -4.94
C ALA A 28 -25.42 -7.65 -5.43
N GLU A 29 -25.18 -7.45 -6.73
CA GLU A 29 -23.82 -7.46 -7.28
C GLU A 29 -23.01 -6.25 -6.81
N LEU A 30 -23.64 -5.07 -6.71
CA LEU A 30 -23.01 -3.88 -6.14
C LEU A 30 -22.64 -4.09 -4.66
N ASP A 31 -23.53 -4.70 -3.87
CA ASP A 31 -23.27 -5.01 -2.46
C ASP A 31 -22.10 -5.99 -2.31
N ALA A 32 -22.08 -7.05 -3.13
CA ALA A 32 -20.98 -8.02 -3.15
C ALA A 32 -19.65 -7.37 -3.54
N ARG A 33 -19.66 -6.48 -4.54
CA ARG A 33 -18.49 -5.72 -4.98
C ARG A 33 -17.98 -4.80 -3.87
N ILE A 34 -18.87 -4.08 -3.18
CA ILE A 34 -18.52 -3.21 -2.05
C ILE A 34 -17.86 -4.03 -0.93
N ALA A 35 -18.40 -5.21 -0.60
CA ALA A 35 -17.85 -6.06 0.45
C ALA A 35 -16.39 -6.47 0.15
N LEU A 36 -16.11 -6.89 -1.09
CA LEU A 36 -14.76 -7.26 -1.52
C LEU A 36 -13.80 -6.07 -1.46
N LEU A 37 -14.22 -4.90 -1.94
CA LEU A 37 -13.37 -3.70 -1.92
C LEU A 37 -13.04 -3.24 -0.51
N LYS A 38 -13.98 -3.35 0.44
CA LYS A 38 -13.71 -3.05 1.86
C LYS A 38 -12.67 -3.98 2.47
N GLN A 39 -12.77 -5.29 2.21
CA GLN A 39 -11.78 -6.27 2.66
C GLN A 39 -10.39 -5.96 2.08
N GLU A 40 -10.34 -5.54 0.82
CA GLU A 40 -9.08 -5.16 0.18
C GLU A 40 -8.47 -3.89 0.80
N ILE A 41 -9.29 -2.90 1.14
CA ILE A 41 -8.84 -1.70 1.88
C ILE A 41 -8.25 -2.09 3.24
N GLU A 42 -8.91 -2.97 3.98
CA GLU A 42 -8.40 -3.46 5.27
C GLU A 42 -7.05 -4.18 5.10
N ARG A 43 -6.93 -5.05 4.09
CA ARG A 43 -5.71 -5.79 3.77
C ARG A 43 -4.54 -4.84 3.46
N VAL A 44 -4.77 -3.84 2.62
CA VAL A 44 -3.75 -2.85 2.23
C VAL A 44 -3.37 -1.97 3.41
N THR A 45 -4.34 -1.54 4.21
CA THR A 45 -4.09 -0.76 5.43
C THR A 45 -3.22 -1.54 6.42
N ALA A 46 -3.58 -2.81 6.70
CA ALA A 46 -2.79 -3.67 7.58
C ALA A 46 -1.36 -3.94 7.06
N HIS A 47 -1.16 -3.98 5.74
CA HIS A 47 0.17 -4.07 5.17
C HIS A 47 0.98 -2.77 5.35
N ARG A 48 0.36 -1.61 5.11
CA ARG A 48 0.97 -0.29 5.33
C ARG A 48 1.42 -0.11 6.78
N GLU A 49 0.57 -0.43 7.75
CA GLU A 49 0.91 -0.30 9.17
C GLU A 49 2.10 -1.17 9.56
N ARG A 50 2.13 -2.43 9.09
CA ARG A 50 3.28 -3.32 9.31
C ARG A 50 4.57 -2.76 8.71
N ALA A 51 4.52 -2.28 7.47
CA ALA A 51 5.69 -1.67 6.82
C ALA A 51 6.17 -0.41 7.56
N SER A 52 5.25 0.43 8.06
CA SER A 52 5.55 1.61 8.87
C SER A 52 6.24 1.24 10.20
N ALA A 53 5.75 0.21 10.89
CA ALA A 53 6.35 -0.27 12.14
C ALA A 53 7.80 -0.75 11.94
N HIS A 54 8.08 -1.45 10.84
CA HIS A 54 9.45 -1.86 10.50
C HIS A 54 10.36 -0.66 10.25
N ARG A 55 9.88 0.37 9.54
CA ARG A 55 10.65 1.59 9.29
C ARG A 55 10.94 2.35 10.59
N ALA A 56 9.95 2.53 11.46
CA ALA A 56 10.12 3.21 12.74
C ALA A 56 11.11 2.49 13.66
N ALA A 57 11.07 1.15 13.70
CA ALA A 57 12.03 0.34 14.44
C ALA A 57 13.45 0.46 13.89
N ALA A 58 13.62 0.44 12.55
CA ALA A 58 14.92 0.65 11.92
C ALA A 58 15.48 2.04 12.22
N GLU A 59 14.67 3.10 12.09
CA GLU A 59 15.10 4.47 12.40
C GLU A 59 15.50 4.65 13.87
N ALA A 60 14.83 3.98 14.81
CA ALA A 60 15.21 4.01 16.22
C ALA A 60 16.58 3.36 16.46
N LEU A 61 16.86 2.22 15.81
CA LEU A 61 18.16 1.54 15.88
C LEU A 61 19.28 2.43 15.32
N PHE A 62 19.07 3.06 14.16
CA PHE A 62 20.07 3.95 13.55
C PHE A 62 20.30 5.25 14.35
N ARG A 63 19.28 5.79 15.05
CA ARG A 63 19.48 6.94 15.95
C ARG A 63 20.20 6.58 17.26
N SER A 64 20.10 5.31 17.68
CA SER A 64 20.73 4.84 18.93
C SER A 64 22.17 4.36 18.77
N SER A 65 22.63 4.09 17.54
CA SER A 65 24.03 3.77 17.27
C SER A 65 24.81 5.06 16.97
N PRO A 66 25.83 5.45 17.76
CA PRO A 66 26.72 6.54 17.38
C PRO A 66 27.51 6.14 16.11
N PRO A 67 27.97 7.11 15.30
CA PRO A 67 28.70 6.84 14.06
C PRO A 67 30.11 6.27 14.25
N ASP A 68 30.49 5.84 15.45
CA ASP A 68 31.82 5.29 15.68
C ASP A 68 31.77 4.12 16.66
N GLY A 69 32.20 2.95 16.18
CA GLY A 69 32.13 1.66 16.86
C GLY A 69 33.19 1.51 17.94
N THR A 70 33.20 2.37 18.96
CA THR A 70 34.01 2.16 20.16
C THR A 70 33.18 1.47 21.25
N PRO A 71 33.48 0.21 21.61
CA PRO A 71 32.79 -0.46 22.71
C PRO A 71 33.27 0.11 24.05
N ARG A 72 32.36 0.10 25.03
CA ARG A 72 32.57 0.58 26.40
C ARG A 72 33.14 -0.51 27.30
#